data_AF-A0A6H1W7R9-F1
#
_entry.id   AF-A0A6H1W7R9-F1
#
_cell.length_a   1.000
_cell.length_b   1.000
_cell.length_c   1.000
_cell.angle_alpha   90.00
_cell.angle_beta   90.00
_cell.angle_gamma   90.00
#
_symmetry.space_group_name_H-M   'P 1'
#
loop_
_entity.id
_entity.type
_entity.pdbx_description
1 polymer ?
#
loop_
_entity_poly.entity_id
_entity_poly.type
_entity_poly.pdbx_seq_one_letter_code
_entity_poly.pdbx_strand_id
1 'polypeptide(L)'
;MWRVRVRRVDERVAQRVNARKTGRGVDTFWRRVSSAANHGKLWFVAAAVLALLGRPRAAVRGLASLGIASLVANLIGKRLVGGERPALTSIPISRRLQRTPTSPSFPSGHTASAVAFATGAALESPVAGAALAPVAAGVAYSRLHTGAHWFSDVVGGAAIGAGVALALKAVVPAPKPSALLNAEPPTATTIDLPALADGDGAFILVNPGSGRGLGRPDPRPLLAERLPKATVHELSDGDDFAELVDAALASPNPPRVIGIYGGDGSVGALATIARKHDLPLLVFPGGTFNHFAKAAMLDSVDTAIDALQTGTGRAVDIAELRFATGDPVVVLNTLSVGIYPSFVEEREKYEKRIGKPLAALVAAIRVVRRTSPLRVEIEGGRRTIWSVFVGVGRYYPVTAAPIERRRLDDGVLDVRVLFAGGKPRTRGTVALALGGRVDALVARLPFLQGPPVLDAFTSTGLTIRSRDDDPGYAHDGEASTETPGGTDDDGAKRLNVTLVPGGLRVYSPVTPR
;
A
#
# COMPACT_ATOMS: atom_id res chain seq x y z
N MET A 1 -4.77 46.17 -16.93
CA MET A 1 -5.49 45.83 -18.19
C MET A 1 -6.21 44.46 -18.15
N TRP A 2 -5.62 43.38 -17.61
CA TRP A 2 -6.25 42.05 -17.60
C TRP A 2 -7.52 41.93 -16.71
N ARG A 3 -7.50 42.48 -15.49
CA ARG A 3 -8.65 42.44 -14.56
C ARG A 3 -9.92 43.06 -15.14
N VAL A 4 -9.76 44.14 -15.91
CA VAL A 4 -10.87 44.84 -16.59
C VAL A 4 -11.48 43.97 -17.69
N ARG A 5 -10.65 43.22 -18.44
CA ARG A 5 -11.15 42.29 -19.48
C ARG A 5 -11.93 41.11 -18.85
N VAL A 6 -11.42 40.54 -17.76
CA VAL A 6 -12.11 39.45 -17.03
C VAL A 6 -13.45 39.92 -16.48
N ARG A 7 -13.46 41.09 -15.83
CA ARG A 7 -14.70 41.66 -15.29
C ARG A 7 -15.77 41.91 -16.35
N ARG A 8 -15.40 42.39 -17.55
CA ARG A 8 -16.34 42.54 -18.67
C ARG A 8 -16.94 41.21 -19.13
N VAL A 9 -16.15 40.12 -19.11
CA VAL A 9 -16.66 38.78 -19.43
C VAL A 9 -17.63 38.31 -18.36
N ASP A 10 -17.27 38.49 -17.09
CA ASP A 10 -18.11 38.14 -15.95
C ASP A 10 -19.46 38.86 -15.98
N GLU A 11 -19.46 40.16 -16.26
CA GLU A 11 -20.67 40.97 -16.39
C GLU A 11 -21.55 40.51 -17.54
N ARG A 12 -20.96 40.22 -18.72
CA ARG A 12 -21.71 39.68 -19.87
C ARG A 12 -22.34 38.33 -19.56
N VAL A 13 -21.62 37.44 -18.89
CA VAL A 13 -22.15 36.12 -18.51
C VAL A 13 -23.27 36.28 -17.48
N ALA A 14 -23.07 37.10 -16.44
CA ALA A 14 -24.08 37.38 -15.43
C ALA A 14 -25.34 37.99 -16.04
N GLN A 15 -25.21 38.98 -16.94
CA GLN A 15 -26.34 39.57 -17.67
C GLN A 15 -27.10 38.52 -18.47
N ARG A 16 -26.42 37.65 -19.21
CA ARG A 16 -27.07 36.58 -19.99
C ARG A 16 -27.81 35.58 -19.10
N VAL A 17 -27.22 35.18 -17.97
CA VAL A 17 -27.86 34.27 -17.00
C VAL A 17 -29.08 34.94 -16.35
N ASN A 18 -28.97 36.22 -16.00
CA ASN A 18 -30.02 36.97 -15.33
C ASN A 18 -31.15 37.41 -16.28
N ALA A 19 -30.87 37.60 -17.56
CA ALA A 19 -31.87 37.94 -18.58
C ALA A 19 -32.83 36.79 -18.91
N ARG A 20 -32.44 35.53 -18.62
CA ARG A 20 -33.33 34.37 -18.80
C ARG A 20 -34.50 34.47 -17.83
N LYS A 21 -35.73 34.43 -18.32
CA LYS A 21 -36.92 34.29 -17.47
C LYS A 21 -37.05 32.82 -17.08
N THR A 22 -36.96 32.53 -15.78
CA THR A 22 -37.18 31.19 -15.22
C THR A 22 -38.36 31.24 -14.25
N GLY A 23 -39.15 30.17 -14.20
CA GLY A 23 -40.24 30.05 -13.24
C GLY A 23 -39.75 29.90 -11.80
N ARG A 24 -40.61 30.21 -10.82
CA ARG A 24 -40.30 30.09 -9.37
C ARG A 24 -39.81 28.70 -8.96
N GLY A 25 -40.32 27.64 -9.59
CA GLY A 25 -39.88 26.27 -9.34
C GLY A 25 -38.42 26.02 -9.71
N VAL A 26 -37.99 26.50 -10.88
CA VAL A 26 -36.61 26.38 -11.37
C VAL A 26 -35.65 27.18 -10.49
N ASP A 27 -36.03 28.39 -10.10
CA ASP A 27 -35.22 29.22 -9.20
C ASP A 27 -35.08 28.57 -7.81
N THR A 28 -36.17 28.00 -7.30
CA THR A 28 -36.16 27.28 -6.02
C THR A 28 -35.28 26.03 -6.08
N PHE A 29 -35.34 25.28 -7.19
CA PHE A 29 -34.48 24.12 -7.42
C PHE A 29 -32.99 24.50 -7.38
N TRP A 30 -32.55 25.48 -8.17
CA TRP A 30 -31.14 25.89 -8.19
C TRP A 30 -30.66 26.48 -6.86
N ARG A 31 -31.54 27.18 -6.14
CA ARG A 31 -31.26 27.65 -4.78
C ARG A 31 -31.05 26.49 -3.81
N ARG A 32 -31.87 25.43 -3.91
CA ARG A 32 -31.71 24.20 -3.09
C ARG A 32 -30.44 23.44 -3.46
N VAL A 33 -30.10 23.30 -4.74
CA VAL A 33 -28.81 22.72 -5.19
C VAL A 33 -27.64 23.49 -4.58
N SER A 34 -27.68 24.83 -4.64
CA SER A 34 -26.65 25.65 -4.02
C SER A 34 -26.58 25.49 -2.50
N SER A 35 -27.70 25.20 -1.83
CA SER A 35 -27.73 24.97 -0.38
C SER A 35 -27.20 23.59 0.01
N ALA A 36 -27.53 22.55 -0.77
CA ALA A 36 -27.07 21.18 -0.55
C ALA A 36 -25.54 21.04 -0.71
N ALA A 37 -24.93 21.91 -1.52
CA ALA A 37 -23.48 22.00 -1.66
C ALA A 37 -22.75 22.57 -0.42
N ASN A 38 -23.49 23.16 0.53
CA ASN A 38 -22.89 23.72 1.75
C ASN A 38 -22.37 22.61 2.67
N HIS A 39 -21.24 22.87 3.34
CA HIS A 39 -20.58 21.95 4.29
C HIS A 39 -20.21 20.57 3.72
N GLY A 40 -20.20 20.40 2.39
CA GLY A 40 -19.85 19.14 1.74
C GLY A 40 -20.90 18.03 1.87
N LYS A 41 -22.10 18.30 2.41
CA LYS A 41 -23.14 17.28 2.69
C LYS A 41 -23.48 16.42 1.47
N LEU A 42 -23.71 17.07 0.32
CA LEU A 42 -23.98 16.39 -0.96
C LEU A 42 -22.89 15.36 -1.32
N TRP A 43 -21.63 15.69 -1.06
CA TRP A 43 -20.49 14.87 -1.44
C TRP A 43 -20.23 13.73 -0.45
N PHE A 44 -20.56 13.90 0.83
CA PHE A 44 -20.56 12.79 1.80
C PHE A 44 -21.62 11.75 1.45
N VAL A 45 -22.82 12.19 1.02
CA VAL A 45 -23.86 11.27 0.54
C VAL A 45 -23.40 10.56 -0.74
N ALA A 46 -22.83 11.29 -1.71
CA ALA A 46 -22.28 10.68 -2.92
C ALA A 46 -21.17 9.66 -2.61
N ALA A 47 -20.30 9.95 -1.64
CA ALA A 47 -19.27 9.03 -1.18
C ALA A 47 -19.86 7.75 -0.55
N ALA A 48 -20.90 7.89 0.28
CA ALA A 48 -21.60 6.74 0.87
C ALA A 48 -22.25 5.86 -0.21
N VAL A 49 -22.92 6.47 -1.20
CA VAL A 49 -23.49 5.74 -2.35
C VAL A 49 -22.41 5.01 -3.14
N LEU A 50 -21.28 5.68 -3.44
CA LEU A 50 -20.16 5.02 -4.11
C LEU A 50 -19.60 3.85 -3.30
N ALA A 51 -19.50 3.96 -1.98
CA ALA A 51 -19.06 2.87 -1.12
C ALA A 51 -20.05 1.68 -1.17
N LEU A 52 -21.37 1.94 -1.11
CA LEU A 52 -22.42 0.92 -1.22
C LEU A 52 -22.45 0.24 -2.59
N LEU A 53 -22.12 0.95 -3.66
CA LEU A 53 -21.97 0.42 -5.01
C LEU A 53 -20.64 -0.34 -5.24
N GLY A 54 -19.91 -0.68 -4.18
CA GLY A 54 -18.65 -1.41 -4.27
C GLY A 54 -17.48 -0.56 -4.80
N ARG A 55 -17.56 0.78 -4.72
CA ARG A 55 -16.52 1.71 -5.19
C ARG A 55 -15.92 2.57 -4.04
N PRO A 56 -15.48 1.96 -2.92
CA PRO A 56 -14.99 2.71 -1.75
C PRO A 56 -13.74 3.55 -2.05
N ARG A 57 -12.89 3.15 -3.01
CA ARG A 57 -11.71 3.93 -3.42
C ARG A 57 -12.08 5.25 -4.10
N ALA A 58 -13.06 5.21 -5.01
CA ALA A 58 -13.59 6.41 -5.65
C ALA A 58 -14.19 7.38 -4.61
N ALA A 59 -14.88 6.84 -3.60
CA ALA A 59 -15.42 7.60 -2.48
C ALA A 59 -14.31 8.29 -1.66
N VAL A 60 -13.32 7.52 -1.19
CA VAL A 60 -12.21 8.03 -0.37
C VAL A 60 -11.39 9.08 -1.13
N ARG A 61 -11.04 8.79 -2.39
CA ARG A 61 -10.26 9.71 -3.22
C ARG A 61 -11.04 10.98 -3.57
N GLY A 62 -12.34 10.86 -3.83
CA GLY A 62 -13.23 12.01 -4.02
C GLY A 62 -13.25 12.90 -2.78
N LEU A 63 -13.44 12.32 -1.58
CA LEU A 63 -13.44 13.05 -0.31
C LEU A 63 -12.10 13.72 0.00
N ALA A 64 -10.99 13.00 -0.20
CA ALA A 64 -9.64 13.54 0.00
C ALA A 64 -9.38 14.74 -0.94
N SER A 65 -9.72 14.59 -2.23
CA SER A 65 -9.59 15.67 -3.22
C SER A 65 -10.43 16.88 -2.85
N LEU A 66 -11.68 16.66 -2.42
CA LEU A 66 -12.59 17.70 -1.93
C LEU A 66 -12.02 18.45 -0.73
N GLY A 67 -11.51 17.73 0.27
CA GLY A 67 -10.95 18.31 1.50
C GLY A 67 -9.77 19.21 1.21
N ILE A 68 -8.81 18.73 0.41
CA ILE A 68 -7.63 19.50 0.01
C ILE A 68 -8.04 20.72 -0.84
N ALA A 69 -8.94 20.54 -1.81
CA ALA A 69 -9.38 21.64 -2.66
C ALA A 69 -10.12 22.73 -1.87
N SER A 70 -10.90 22.34 -0.87
CA SER A 70 -11.57 23.29 0.05
C SER A 70 -10.56 24.07 0.88
N LEU A 71 -9.52 23.42 1.42
CA LEU A 71 -8.45 24.08 2.16
C LEU A 71 -7.69 25.07 1.26
N VAL A 72 -7.26 24.63 0.07
CA VAL A 72 -6.54 25.47 -0.90
C VAL A 72 -7.39 26.68 -1.32
N ALA A 73 -8.66 26.46 -1.67
CA ALA A 73 -9.56 27.54 -2.08
C ALA A 73 -9.79 28.57 -0.95
N ASN A 74 -10.01 28.11 0.29
CA ASN A 74 -10.37 29.00 1.40
C ASN A 74 -9.16 29.66 2.08
N LEU A 75 -8.04 28.96 2.24
CA LEU A 75 -6.87 29.47 2.95
C LEU A 75 -5.91 30.23 2.04
N ILE A 76 -5.78 29.80 0.78
CA ILE A 76 -4.81 30.37 -0.16
C ILE A 76 -5.54 31.25 -1.18
N GLY A 77 -6.49 30.66 -1.92
CA GLY A 77 -7.17 31.34 -3.02
C GLY A 77 -7.88 32.62 -2.60
N LYS A 78 -8.67 32.56 -1.52
CA LYS A 78 -9.41 33.73 -1.01
C LYS A 78 -8.53 34.83 -0.43
N ARG A 79 -7.36 34.50 0.13
CA ARG A 79 -6.45 35.47 0.74
C ARG A 79 -5.56 36.17 -0.28
N LEU A 80 -5.20 35.49 -1.38
CA LEU A 80 -4.26 36.03 -2.37
C LEU A 80 -4.92 36.91 -3.42
N VAL A 81 -6.11 36.57 -3.89
CA VAL A 81 -6.73 37.25 -5.05
C VAL A 81 -7.81 38.24 -4.62
N GLY A 82 -8.59 37.90 -3.59
CA GLY A 82 -9.76 38.67 -3.19
C GLY A 82 -10.82 38.74 -4.30
N GLY A 83 -11.88 39.54 -4.10
CA GLY A 83 -12.87 39.78 -5.15
C GLY A 83 -14.22 40.21 -4.61
N GLU A 84 -14.79 41.24 -5.24
CA GLU A 84 -16.14 41.70 -4.99
C GLU A 84 -17.17 40.79 -5.66
N ARG A 85 -18.23 40.42 -4.94
CA ARG A 85 -19.33 39.59 -5.46
C ARG A 85 -20.23 40.36 -6.44
N PRO A 86 -21.03 39.65 -7.28
CA PRO A 86 -22.06 40.29 -8.08
C PRO A 86 -23.02 41.13 -7.25
N ALA A 87 -23.38 42.32 -7.74
CA ALA A 87 -24.29 43.22 -7.05
C ALA A 87 -25.69 42.62 -6.99
N LEU A 88 -26.29 42.57 -5.79
CA LEU A 88 -27.62 41.99 -5.56
C LEU A 88 -28.72 42.67 -6.39
N THR A 89 -28.55 43.95 -6.72
CA THR A 89 -29.45 44.74 -7.57
C THR A 89 -29.61 44.14 -8.97
N SER A 90 -28.59 43.45 -9.48
CA SER A 90 -28.61 42.79 -10.79
C SER A 90 -29.22 41.38 -10.80
N ILE A 91 -29.62 40.86 -9.63
CA ILE A 91 -30.10 39.48 -9.45
C ILE A 91 -31.60 39.49 -9.09
N PRO A 92 -32.45 38.73 -9.82
CA PRO A 92 -33.87 38.57 -9.48
C PRO A 92 -34.09 38.08 -8.04
N ILE A 93 -35.09 38.64 -7.35
CA ILE A 93 -35.35 38.36 -5.92
C ILE A 93 -35.52 36.85 -5.65
N SER A 94 -36.20 36.13 -6.54
CA SER A 94 -36.42 34.68 -6.45
C SER A 94 -35.14 33.83 -6.46
N ARG A 95 -34.03 34.37 -6.97
CA ARG A 95 -32.74 33.67 -7.11
C ARG A 95 -31.76 33.99 -5.99
N ARG A 96 -31.99 35.05 -5.22
CA ARG A 96 -31.07 35.49 -4.16
C ARG A 96 -30.98 34.44 -3.06
N LEU A 97 -29.76 34.22 -2.55
CA LEU A 97 -29.55 33.38 -1.38
C LEU A 97 -30.13 34.05 -0.12
N GLN A 98 -30.62 33.25 0.83
CA GLN A 98 -31.13 33.76 2.11
C GLN A 98 -30.06 34.42 2.97
N ARG A 99 -28.80 33.98 2.85
CA ARG A 99 -27.64 34.57 3.52
C ARG A 99 -26.54 34.83 2.50
N THR A 100 -26.17 36.10 2.34
CA THR A 100 -25.06 36.50 1.48
C THR A 100 -23.74 36.33 2.24
N PRO A 101 -22.77 35.54 1.72
CA PRO A 101 -21.51 35.36 2.42
C PRO A 101 -20.66 36.64 2.39
N THR A 102 -20.02 36.99 3.51
CA THR A 102 -19.15 38.17 3.65
C THR A 102 -17.71 37.93 3.20
N SER A 103 -17.31 36.66 3.04
CA SER A 103 -15.96 36.31 2.56
C SER A 103 -15.73 36.65 1.08
N PRO A 104 -14.47 36.82 0.64
CA PRO A 104 -14.11 37.10 -0.75
C PRO A 104 -14.76 36.16 -1.77
N SER A 105 -15.06 36.66 -2.97
CA SER A 105 -15.76 35.90 -4.01
C SER A 105 -14.88 34.88 -4.72
N PHE A 106 -13.61 35.19 -4.98
CA PHE A 106 -12.69 34.32 -5.70
C PHE A 106 -11.85 33.46 -4.75
N PRO A 107 -11.60 32.17 -5.06
CA PRO A 107 -12.32 31.34 -6.03
C PRO A 107 -13.63 30.79 -5.42
N SER A 108 -14.50 30.20 -6.26
CA SER A 108 -15.69 29.53 -5.77
C SER A 108 -15.36 28.20 -5.08
N GLY A 109 -15.41 28.20 -3.73
CA GLY A 109 -15.13 27.00 -2.93
C GLY A 109 -16.06 25.83 -3.21
N HIS A 110 -17.37 26.06 -3.41
CA HIS A 110 -18.31 24.99 -3.75
C HIS A 110 -17.99 24.34 -5.09
N THR A 111 -17.64 25.15 -6.11
CA THR A 111 -17.22 24.61 -7.40
C THR A 111 -15.90 23.86 -7.28
N ALA A 112 -14.93 24.38 -6.52
CA ALA A 112 -13.66 23.70 -6.29
C ALA A 112 -13.84 22.33 -5.64
N SER A 113 -14.63 22.26 -4.56
CA SER A 113 -14.97 21.01 -3.89
C SER A 113 -15.72 20.03 -4.80
N ALA A 114 -16.68 20.52 -5.58
CA ALA A 114 -17.47 19.70 -6.49
C ALA A 114 -16.64 19.06 -7.61
N VAL A 115 -15.84 19.87 -8.29
CA VAL A 115 -14.97 19.41 -9.37
C VAL A 115 -13.86 18.51 -8.83
N ALA A 116 -13.30 18.82 -7.65
CA ALA A 116 -12.31 17.97 -7.01
C ALA A 116 -12.86 16.58 -6.67
N PHE A 117 -14.07 16.50 -6.10
CA PHE A 117 -14.70 15.22 -5.79
C PHE A 117 -14.96 14.40 -7.06
N ALA A 118 -15.64 15.00 -8.05
CA ALA A 118 -15.99 14.31 -9.29
C ALA A 118 -14.74 13.85 -10.07
N THR A 119 -13.72 14.71 -10.18
CA THR A 119 -12.44 14.36 -10.82
C THR A 119 -11.71 13.28 -10.02
N GLY A 120 -11.65 13.41 -8.69
CA GLY A 120 -11.05 12.41 -7.81
C GLY A 120 -11.72 11.04 -7.97
N ALA A 121 -13.05 10.99 -7.98
CA ALA A 121 -13.79 9.75 -8.22
C ALA A 121 -13.56 9.20 -9.64
N ALA A 122 -13.52 10.06 -10.67
CA ALA A 122 -13.27 9.69 -12.06
C ALA A 122 -11.92 8.98 -12.26
N LEU A 123 -10.90 9.37 -11.48
CA LEU A 123 -9.57 8.79 -11.54
C LEU A 123 -9.49 7.35 -11.01
N GLU A 124 -10.45 6.93 -10.19
CA GLU A 124 -10.59 5.53 -9.73
C GLU A 124 -11.63 4.77 -10.57
N SER A 125 -12.66 5.46 -11.03
CA SER A 125 -13.74 4.87 -11.82
C SER A 125 -14.29 5.89 -12.82
N PRO A 126 -13.95 5.78 -14.12
CA PRO A 126 -14.43 6.70 -15.15
C PRO A 126 -15.96 6.79 -15.20
N VAL A 127 -16.65 5.67 -15.00
CA VAL A 127 -18.12 5.60 -14.95
C VAL A 127 -18.68 6.40 -13.77
N ALA A 128 -18.07 6.30 -12.57
CA ALA A 128 -18.50 7.10 -11.43
C ALA A 128 -18.26 8.59 -11.67
N GLY A 129 -17.12 8.93 -12.26
CA GLY A 129 -16.79 10.29 -12.68
C GLY A 129 -17.81 10.87 -13.66
N ALA A 130 -18.15 10.10 -14.71
CA ALA A 130 -19.14 10.48 -15.71
C ALA A 130 -20.52 10.71 -15.09
N ALA A 131 -20.93 9.86 -14.14
CA ALA A 131 -22.19 10.03 -13.41
C ALA A 131 -22.21 11.28 -12.51
N LEU A 132 -21.07 11.64 -11.91
CA LEU A 132 -20.93 12.78 -11.00
C LEU A 132 -20.69 14.11 -11.72
N ALA A 133 -20.19 14.09 -12.96
CA ALA A 133 -19.87 15.30 -13.72
C ALA A 133 -21.09 16.23 -13.92
N PRO A 134 -22.30 15.75 -14.29
CA PRO A 134 -23.51 16.58 -14.34
C PRO A 134 -23.87 17.22 -13.01
N VAL A 135 -23.65 16.51 -11.89
CA VAL A 135 -23.92 17.03 -10.55
C VAL A 135 -22.95 18.16 -10.20
N ALA A 136 -21.65 17.98 -10.48
CA ALA A 136 -20.64 19.01 -10.27
C ALA A 136 -20.89 20.25 -11.15
N ALA A 137 -21.28 20.05 -12.41
CA ALA A 137 -21.67 21.11 -13.33
C ALA A 137 -22.93 21.85 -12.84
N GLY A 138 -23.92 21.12 -12.31
CA GLY A 138 -25.11 21.70 -11.70
C GLY A 138 -24.80 22.56 -10.48
N VAL A 139 -23.88 22.12 -9.61
CA VAL A 139 -23.39 22.93 -8.49
C VAL A 139 -22.70 24.20 -9.01
N ALA A 140 -21.82 24.09 -10.00
CA ALA A 140 -21.15 25.24 -10.61
C ALA A 140 -22.14 26.26 -11.19
N TYR A 141 -23.12 25.77 -11.97
CA TYR A 141 -24.17 26.61 -12.54
C TYR A 141 -25.03 27.28 -11.47
N SER A 142 -25.38 26.57 -10.38
CA SER A 142 -26.17 27.14 -9.29
C SER A 142 -25.51 28.38 -8.66
N ARG A 143 -24.17 28.47 -8.66
CA ARG A 143 -23.43 29.64 -8.16
C ARG A 143 -23.56 30.86 -9.05
N LEU A 144 -23.68 30.65 -10.37
CA LEU A 144 -23.97 31.70 -11.35
C LEU A 144 -25.45 32.11 -11.29
N HIS A 145 -26.35 31.13 -11.25
CA HIS A 145 -27.80 31.34 -11.23
C HIS A 145 -28.27 32.13 -10.02
N THR A 146 -27.70 31.84 -8.85
CA THR A 146 -27.98 32.59 -7.60
C THR A 146 -27.21 33.90 -7.49
N GLY A 147 -26.34 34.20 -8.47
CA GLY A 147 -25.45 35.35 -8.50
C GLY A 147 -24.49 35.43 -7.30
N ALA A 148 -24.15 34.27 -6.72
CA ALA A 148 -23.27 34.20 -5.57
C ALA A 148 -21.79 34.43 -5.93
N HIS A 149 -21.43 34.19 -7.20
CA HIS A 149 -20.07 34.26 -7.74
C HIS A 149 -20.07 34.70 -9.20
N TRP A 150 -18.95 35.27 -9.65
CA TRP A 150 -18.70 35.54 -11.06
C TRP A 150 -18.33 34.27 -11.84
N PHE A 151 -18.36 34.36 -13.17
CA PHE A 151 -17.97 33.24 -14.03
C PHE A 151 -16.51 32.86 -13.84
N SER A 152 -15.62 33.84 -13.72
CA SER A 152 -14.20 33.65 -13.40
C SER A 152 -13.98 32.92 -12.07
N ASP A 153 -14.79 33.21 -11.03
CA ASP A 153 -14.70 32.56 -9.73
C ASP A 153 -15.03 31.06 -9.84
N VAL A 154 -16.00 30.72 -10.69
CA VAL A 154 -16.43 29.34 -10.95
C VAL A 154 -15.37 28.60 -11.77
N VAL A 155 -14.84 29.21 -12.83
CA VAL A 155 -13.75 28.63 -13.63
C VAL A 155 -12.48 28.44 -12.79
N GLY A 156 -12.11 29.44 -11.99
CA GLY A 156 -10.97 29.35 -11.07
C GLY A 156 -11.17 28.28 -10.01
N GLY A 157 -12.37 28.16 -9.45
CA GLY A 157 -12.73 27.07 -8.55
C GLY A 157 -12.59 25.70 -9.22
N ALA A 158 -13.13 25.53 -10.42
CA ALA A 158 -13.03 24.28 -11.18
C ALA A 158 -11.58 23.89 -11.49
N ALA A 159 -10.75 24.85 -11.91
CA ALA A 159 -9.33 24.64 -12.19
C ALA A 159 -8.56 24.21 -10.94
N ILE A 160 -8.78 24.86 -9.80
CA ILE A 160 -8.19 24.45 -8.51
C ILE A 160 -8.65 23.04 -8.13
N GLY A 161 -9.95 22.75 -8.25
CA GLY A 161 -10.49 21.44 -7.89
C GLY A 161 -9.91 20.30 -8.73
N ALA A 162 -9.88 20.46 -10.06
CA ALA A 162 -9.29 19.49 -10.97
C ALA A 162 -7.78 19.35 -10.75
N GLY A 163 -7.07 20.48 -10.62
CA GLY A 163 -5.63 20.50 -10.36
C GLY A 163 -5.25 19.78 -9.06
N VAL A 164 -6.01 19.97 -7.98
CA VAL A 164 -5.81 19.25 -6.72
C VAL A 164 -6.04 17.75 -6.87
N ALA A 165 -7.12 17.33 -7.55
CA ALA A 165 -7.40 15.92 -7.76
C ALA A 165 -6.32 15.23 -8.61
N LEU A 166 -5.82 15.92 -9.65
CA LEU A 166 -4.72 15.45 -10.50
C LEU A 166 -3.38 15.44 -9.75
N ALA A 167 -3.09 16.45 -8.93
CA ALA A 167 -1.90 16.47 -8.08
C ALA A 167 -1.93 15.34 -7.04
N LEU A 168 -3.09 15.08 -6.43
CA LEU A 168 -3.27 13.95 -5.53
C LEU A 168 -3.05 12.61 -6.24
N LYS A 169 -3.26 12.53 -7.56
CA LYS A 169 -2.90 11.36 -8.39
C LYS A 169 -1.43 11.11 -8.54
N ALA A 170 -0.64 12.17 -8.64
CA ALA A 170 0.80 12.00 -8.64
C ALA A 170 1.32 11.44 -7.31
N VAL A 171 0.63 11.72 -6.20
CA VAL A 171 1.04 11.30 -4.84
C VAL A 171 0.45 9.94 -4.44
N VAL A 172 -0.80 9.68 -4.81
CA VAL A 172 -1.54 8.44 -4.53
C VAL A 172 -1.98 7.85 -5.88
N PRO A 173 -1.13 7.07 -6.57
CA PRO A 173 -1.54 6.41 -7.79
C PRO A 173 -2.70 5.45 -7.51
N ALA A 174 -3.67 5.40 -8.42
CA ALA A 174 -4.70 4.37 -8.37
C ALA A 174 -4.01 2.99 -8.42
N PRO A 175 -4.44 2.02 -7.61
CA PRO A 175 -3.98 0.65 -7.78
C PRO A 175 -4.31 0.23 -9.22
N LYS A 176 -3.29 -0.19 -9.97
CA LYS A 176 -3.52 -0.83 -11.25
C LYS A 176 -4.50 -1.99 -11.01
N PRO A 177 -5.48 -2.22 -11.90
CA PRO A 177 -6.17 -3.51 -11.93
C PRO A 177 -5.08 -4.57 -11.83
N SER A 178 -5.23 -5.47 -10.86
CA SER A 178 -4.24 -6.45 -10.47
C SER A 178 -3.49 -6.94 -11.70
N ALA A 179 -2.16 -6.79 -11.70
CA ALA A 179 -1.29 -7.36 -12.73
C ALA A 179 -1.43 -8.90 -12.83
N LEU A 180 -2.32 -9.51 -12.05
CA LEU A 180 -2.77 -10.90 -12.14
C LEU A 180 -3.39 -11.25 -13.49
N LEU A 181 -3.99 -10.30 -14.23
CA LEU A 181 -4.59 -10.60 -15.54
C LEU A 181 -3.56 -10.81 -16.67
N ASN A 182 -2.29 -10.46 -16.47
CA ASN A 182 -1.19 -10.69 -17.43
C ASN A 182 0.12 -11.11 -16.70
N ALA A 183 0.01 -11.71 -15.50
CA ALA A 183 1.19 -12.14 -14.78
C ALA A 183 1.82 -13.32 -15.54
N GLU A 184 3.07 -13.16 -15.96
CA GLU A 184 3.91 -14.33 -16.24
C GLU A 184 3.76 -15.32 -15.06
N PRO A 185 3.76 -16.63 -15.32
CA PRO A 185 3.70 -17.61 -14.24
C PRO A 185 4.81 -17.32 -13.20
N PRO A 186 4.57 -17.56 -11.91
CA PRO A 186 5.52 -17.23 -10.83
C PRO A 186 6.92 -17.77 -11.08
N THR A 187 7.02 -18.90 -11.76
CA THR A 187 8.26 -19.48 -12.26
C THR A 187 8.10 -19.87 -13.73
N ALA A 188 9.22 -19.92 -14.46
CA ALA A 188 9.26 -20.35 -15.85
C ALA A 188 8.92 -21.84 -16.02
N THR A 189 9.30 -22.66 -15.05
CA THR A 189 9.12 -24.11 -15.08
C THR A 189 8.28 -24.60 -13.91
N THR A 190 7.34 -25.49 -14.22
CA THR A 190 6.68 -26.36 -13.24
C THR A 190 7.52 -27.60 -12.99
N ILE A 191 7.39 -28.18 -11.81
CA ILE A 191 8.03 -29.45 -11.42
C ILE A 191 6.95 -30.42 -10.97
N ASP A 192 7.21 -31.71 -11.15
CA ASP A 192 6.37 -32.77 -10.62
C ASP A 192 6.74 -33.05 -9.16
N LEU A 193 5.71 -33.14 -8.32
CA LEU A 193 5.78 -33.44 -6.90
C LEU A 193 4.91 -34.66 -6.59
N PRO A 194 5.07 -35.29 -5.41
CA PRO A 194 4.16 -36.33 -4.94
C PRO A 194 2.68 -35.92 -5.05
N ALA A 195 1.91 -36.62 -5.88
CA ALA A 195 0.45 -36.44 -5.95
C ALA A 195 -0.20 -37.20 -4.79
N LEU A 196 -0.91 -36.50 -3.90
CA LEU A 196 -1.59 -37.09 -2.75
C LEU A 196 -3.10 -36.87 -2.86
N ALA A 197 -3.82 -37.81 -3.49
CA ALA A 197 -5.23 -37.67 -3.84
C ALA A 197 -6.16 -37.50 -2.63
N ASP A 198 -5.92 -38.25 -1.56
CA ASP A 198 -6.70 -38.23 -0.31
C ASP A 198 -5.90 -37.69 0.89
N GLY A 199 -4.71 -37.14 0.64
CA GLY A 199 -3.82 -36.58 1.67
C GLY A 199 -2.94 -37.59 2.40
N ASP A 200 -2.93 -38.87 2.01
CA ASP A 200 -2.06 -39.87 2.64
C ASP A 200 -0.58 -39.48 2.54
N GLY A 201 0.10 -39.37 3.69
CA GLY A 201 1.47 -38.87 3.78
C GLY A 201 1.61 -37.34 3.75
N ALA A 202 0.53 -36.57 3.90
CA ALA A 202 0.60 -35.13 4.15
C ALA A 202 0.51 -34.84 5.66
N PHE A 203 1.43 -34.03 6.18
CA PHE A 203 1.37 -33.47 7.53
C PHE A 203 1.10 -31.96 7.47
N ILE A 204 -0.06 -31.52 7.97
CA ILE A 204 -0.55 -30.15 7.81
C ILE A 204 -0.70 -29.49 9.17
N LEU A 205 0.04 -28.41 9.40
CA LEU A 205 -0.10 -27.54 10.55
C LEU A 205 -1.19 -26.49 10.29
N VAL A 206 -2.08 -26.28 11.25
CA VAL A 206 -3.10 -25.23 11.20
C VAL A 206 -2.82 -24.22 12.31
N ASN A 207 -2.52 -22.98 11.95
CA ASN A 207 -2.31 -21.90 12.91
C ASN A 207 -3.61 -21.08 13.11
N PRO A 208 -4.41 -21.33 14.15
CA PRO A 208 -5.64 -20.56 14.42
C PRO A 208 -5.37 -19.11 14.83
N GLY A 209 -4.15 -18.81 15.32
CA GLY A 209 -3.73 -17.46 15.72
C GLY A 209 -3.40 -16.54 14.55
N SER A 210 -3.12 -17.10 13.37
CA SER A 210 -2.79 -16.33 12.17
C SER A 210 -4.01 -15.57 11.62
N GLY A 211 -3.99 -14.24 11.74
CA GLY A 211 -4.91 -13.35 11.02
C GLY A 211 -6.34 -13.26 11.55
N ARG A 212 -6.48 -12.86 12.83
CA ARG A 212 -7.73 -12.56 13.58
C ARG A 212 -8.59 -11.43 12.98
N GLY A 213 -9.06 -11.59 11.74
CA GLY A 213 -10.04 -10.73 11.09
C GLY A 213 -11.40 -11.43 10.96
N LEU A 214 -12.49 -10.70 11.21
CA LEU A 214 -13.87 -11.15 10.99
C LEU A 214 -14.05 -11.63 9.54
N GLY A 215 -14.48 -12.88 9.33
CA GLY A 215 -14.91 -13.41 8.03
C GLY A 215 -13.96 -14.37 7.30
N ARG A 216 -13.07 -15.08 8.01
CA ARG A 216 -12.23 -16.12 7.39
C ARG A 216 -12.78 -17.52 7.65
N PRO A 217 -12.91 -18.38 6.62
CA PRO A 217 -13.36 -19.74 6.80
C PRO A 217 -12.29 -20.58 7.51
N ASP A 218 -12.75 -21.43 8.41
CA ASP A 218 -11.94 -22.49 9.00
C ASP A 218 -11.56 -23.51 7.90
N PRO A 219 -10.27 -23.82 7.68
CA PRO A 219 -9.87 -24.78 6.64
C PRO A 219 -10.18 -26.23 7.02
N ARG A 220 -10.37 -26.55 8.31
CA ARG A 220 -10.46 -27.94 8.80
C ARG A 220 -11.60 -28.75 8.17
N PRO A 221 -12.84 -28.23 8.02
CA PRO A 221 -13.91 -28.99 7.37
C PRO A 221 -13.58 -29.37 5.93
N LEU A 222 -12.98 -28.44 5.18
CA LEU A 222 -12.59 -28.68 3.78
C LEU A 222 -11.42 -29.67 3.68
N LEU A 223 -10.43 -29.55 4.57
CA LEU A 223 -9.31 -30.50 4.65
C LEU A 223 -9.81 -31.90 5.00
N ALA A 224 -10.73 -32.04 5.95
CA ALA A 224 -11.31 -33.33 6.33
C ALA A 224 -12.14 -33.97 5.19
N GLU A 225 -12.84 -33.15 4.40
CA GLU A 225 -13.62 -33.61 3.24
C GLU A 225 -12.72 -34.05 2.08
N ARG A 226 -11.71 -33.23 1.73
CA ARG A 226 -10.90 -33.42 0.51
C ARG A 226 -9.62 -34.20 0.72
N LEU A 227 -9.08 -34.20 1.93
CA LEU A 227 -7.83 -34.86 2.32
C LEU A 227 -8.05 -35.73 3.59
N PRO A 228 -8.96 -36.72 3.55
CA PRO A 228 -9.39 -37.46 4.74
C PRO A 228 -8.27 -38.29 5.40
N LYS A 229 -7.15 -38.55 4.71
CA LYS A 229 -5.98 -39.26 5.24
C LYS A 229 -4.82 -38.35 5.61
N ALA A 230 -4.95 -37.03 5.44
CA ALA A 230 -3.93 -36.10 5.89
C ALA A 230 -3.88 -36.07 7.43
N THR A 231 -2.67 -36.00 7.98
CA THR A 231 -2.47 -35.76 9.40
C THR A 231 -2.52 -34.26 9.63
N VAL A 232 -3.58 -33.76 10.26
CA VAL A 232 -3.76 -32.32 10.53
C VAL A 232 -3.53 -32.04 12.01
N HIS A 233 -2.57 -31.16 12.32
CA HIS A 233 -2.26 -30.72 13.69
C HIS A 233 -2.62 -29.25 13.87
N GLU A 234 -3.44 -28.95 14.88
CA GLU A 234 -3.80 -27.58 15.24
C GLU A 234 -2.80 -27.03 16.26
N LEU A 235 -2.16 -25.93 15.90
CA LEU A 235 -1.12 -25.32 16.72
C LEU A 235 -1.71 -24.69 17.98
N SER A 236 -1.12 -25.07 19.11
CA SER A 236 -1.42 -24.53 20.44
C SER A 236 -0.31 -23.58 20.92
N ASP A 237 -0.61 -22.78 21.96
CA ASP A 237 0.38 -21.91 22.58
C ASP A 237 1.53 -22.76 23.18
N GLY A 238 2.74 -22.60 22.65
CA GLY A 238 3.94 -23.33 23.07
C GLY A 238 4.38 -24.46 22.14
N ASP A 239 3.62 -24.77 21.09
CA ASP A 239 4.04 -25.72 20.06
C ASP A 239 5.25 -25.21 19.29
N ASP A 240 6.31 -26.03 19.20
CA ASP A 240 7.46 -25.79 18.34
C ASP A 240 7.31 -26.55 17.01
N PHE A 241 7.51 -25.85 15.89
CA PHE A 241 7.28 -26.44 14.57
C PHE A 241 8.31 -27.52 14.25
N ALA A 242 9.56 -27.35 14.67
CA ALA A 242 10.62 -28.30 14.38
C ALA A 242 10.38 -29.59 15.17
N GLU A 243 10.04 -29.49 16.47
CA GLU A 243 9.71 -30.66 17.30
C GLU A 243 8.52 -31.45 16.74
N LEU A 244 7.46 -30.75 16.29
CA LEU A 244 6.28 -31.41 15.70
C LEU A 244 6.61 -32.13 14.39
N VAL A 245 7.39 -31.49 13.51
CA VAL A 245 7.78 -32.11 12.23
C VAL A 245 8.77 -33.25 12.44
N ASP A 246 9.74 -33.11 13.35
CA ASP A 246 10.69 -34.17 13.71
C ASP A 246 9.95 -35.39 14.28
N ALA A 247 8.95 -35.17 15.15
CA ALA A 247 8.11 -36.22 15.67
C ALA A 247 7.28 -36.92 14.57
N ALA A 248 6.72 -36.15 13.62
CA ALA A 248 5.98 -36.70 12.48
C ALA A 248 6.89 -37.54 11.57
N LEU A 249 8.13 -37.09 11.33
CA LEU A 249 9.14 -37.80 10.53
C LEU A 249 9.67 -39.06 11.21
N ALA A 250 9.68 -39.11 12.54
CA ALA A 250 10.04 -40.30 13.30
C ALA A 250 8.90 -41.34 13.40
N SER A 251 7.70 -41.03 12.90
CA SER A 251 6.56 -41.95 12.96
C SER A 251 6.71 -43.12 11.97
N PRO A 252 5.97 -44.24 12.17
CA PRO A 252 6.02 -45.39 11.25
C PRO A 252 5.65 -45.07 9.80
N ASN A 253 4.84 -44.01 9.59
CA ASN A 253 4.40 -43.54 8.29
C ASN A 253 4.83 -42.06 8.14
N PRO A 254 6.13 -41.81 7.86
CA PRO A 254 6.64 -40.45 7.81
C PRO A 254 5.98 -39.66 6.67
N PRO A 255 5.71 -38.36 6.87
CA PRO A 255 5.10 -37.52 5.85
C PRO A 255 6.05 -37.34 4.66
N ARG A 256 5.45 -37.32 3.46
CA ARG A 256 6.10 -36.99 2.18
C ARG A 256 6.01 -35.51 1.86
N VAL A 257 5.10 -34.79 2.53
CA VAL A 257 4.79 -33.38 2.33
C VAL A 257 4.49 -32.77 3.69
N ILE A 258 5.02 -31.57 3.93
CA ILE A 258 4.59 -30.76 5.08
C ILE A 258 3.87 -29.51 4.59
N GLY A 259 2.82 -29.12 5.29
CA GLY A 259 2.03 -27.95 4.92
C GLY A 259 1.62 -27.09 6.10
N ILE A 260 1.28 -25.83 5.81
CA ILE A 260 0.81 -24.89 6.83
C ILE A 260 -0.32 -23.99 6.33
N TYR A 261 -1.37 -23.91 7.13
CA TYR A 261 -2.34 -22.83 7.08
C TYR A 261 -1.92 -21.73 8.06
N GLY A 262 -1.41 -20.62 7.53
CA GLY A 262 -0.85 -19.55 8.35
C GLY A 262 -0.54 -18.27 7.58
N GLY A 263 0.03 -17.29 8.28
CA GLY A 263 0.59 -16.08 7.65
C GLY A 263 2.03 -16.23 7.19
N ASP A 264 2.60 -15.16 6.62
CA ASP A 264 3.93 -15.17 6.00
C ASP A 264 5.04 -15.64 6.98
N GLY A 265 4.98 -15.25 8.26
CA GLY A 265 5.93 -15.72 9.29
C GLY A 265 5.86 -17.23 9.54
N SER A 266 4.66 -17.77 9.76
CA SER A 266 4.47 -19.23 9.92
C SER A 266 4.91 -20.02 8.68
N VAL A 267 4.67 -19.48 7.48
CA VAL A 267 5.12 -20.07 6.23
C VAL A 267 6.65 -20.06 6.12
N GLY A 268 7.32 -18.96 6.50
CA GLY A 268 8.78 -18.87 6.55
C GLY A 268 9.42 -19.85 7.54
N ALA A 269 8.83 -19.98 8.74
CA ALA A 269 9.27 -20.93 9.75
C ALA A 269 9.17 -22.38 9.24
N LEU A 270 8.02 -22.79 8.68
CA LEU A 270 7.88 -24.13 8.13
C LEU A 270 8.75 -24.34 6.88
N ALA A 271 8.99 -23.32 6.06
CA ALA A 271 9.89 -23.41 4.91
C ALA A 271 11.34 -23.70 5.31
N THR A 272 11.81 -23.17 6.45
CA THR A 272 13.12 -23.50 7.01
C THR A 272 13.23 -24.98 7.32
N ILE A 273 12.20 -25.55 7.95
CA ILE A 273 12.13 -26.98 8.28
C ILE A 273 12.00 -27.82 7.00
N ALA A 274 11.13 -27.43 6.06
CA ALA A 274 10.96 -28.10 4.77
C ALA A 274 12.29 -28.21 4.02
N ARG A 275 13.08 -27.14 4.01
CA ARG A 275 14.42 -27.11 3.41
C ARG A 275 15.38 -28.06 4.12
N LYS A 276 15.42 -28.03 5.45
CA LYS A 276 16.30 -28.88 6.28
C LYS A 276 16.07 -30.37 6.02
N HIS A 277 14.81 -30.78 5.86
CA HIS A 277 14.43 -32.19 5.65
C HIS A 277 14.23 -32.57 4.18
N ASP A 278 14.49 -31.66 3.24
CA ASP A 278 14.24 -31.82 1.79
C ASP A 278 12.81 -32.34 1.49
N LEU A 279 11.81 -31.69 2.10
CA LEU A 279 10.40 -31.98 1.89
C LEU A 279 9.73 -30.88 1.04
N PRO A 280 8.84 -31.24 0.11
CA PRO A 280 7.97 -30.28 -0.55
C PRO A 280 7.07 -29.54 0.45
N LEU A 281 6.89 -28.24 0.24
CA LEU A 281 6.06 -27.37 1.07
C LEU A 281 4.70 -27.14 0.44
N LEU A 282 3.64 -27.33 1.23
CA LEU A 282 2.26 -27.00 0.88
C LEU A 282 1.80 -25.77 1.67
N VAL A 283 1.41 -24.70 1.00
CA VAL A 283 1.03 -23.43 1.67
C VAL A 283 -0.46 -23.17 1.51
N PHE A 284 -1.16 -22.95 2.62
CA PHE A 284 -2.54 -22.49 2.62
C PHE A 284 -2.64 -21.05 3.14
N PRO A 285 -3.38 -20.16 2.45
CA PRO A 285 -3.43 -18.74 2.78
C PRO A 285 -4.23 -18.46 4.06
N GLY A 286 -3.58 -18.37 5.22
CA GLY A 286 -4.21 -18.12 6.52
C GLY A 286 -3.98 -16.73 7.13
N GLY A 287 -2.94 -15.99 6.73
CA GLY A 287 -2.57 -14.67 7.28
C GLY A 287 -3.21 -13.46 6.59
N THR A 288 -3.00 -12.26 7.14
CA THR A 288 -3.61 -10.99 6.66
C THR A 288 -3.22 -10.64 5.23
N PHE A 289 -1.94 -10.79 4.90
CA PHE A 289 -1.39 -10.33 3.62
C PHE A 289 -1.07 -11.48 2.65
N ASN A 290 -0.62 -12.64 3.16
CA ASN A 290 -0.33 -13.86 2.38
C ASN A 290 0.53 -13.55 1.15
N HIS A 291 1.61 -12.80 1.37
CA HIS A 291 2.48 -12.32 0.29
C HIS A 291 3.10 -13.49 -0.46
N PHE A 292 3.64 -14.48 0.26
CA PHE A 292 4.26 -15.64 -0.38
C PHE A 292 3.22 -16.50 -1.11
N ALA A 293 2.11 -16.83 -0.44
CA ALA A 293 1.06 -17.67 -1.03
C ALA A 293 0.51 -17.04 -2.32
N LYS A 294 0.25 -15.72 -2.33
CA LYS A 294 -0.17 -15.00 -3.54
C LYS A 294 0.88 -15.04 -4.63
N ALA A 295 2.15 -14.85 -4.29
CA ALA A 295 3.24 -14.93 -5.27
C ALA A 295 3.35 -16.35 -5.87
N ALA A 296 3.02 -17.39 -5.10
CA ALA A 296 2.97 -18.78 -5.55
C ALA A 296 1.64 -19.20 -6.21
N MET A 297 0.71 -18.26 -6.47
CA MET A 297 -0.66 -18.53 -6.96
C MET A 297 -1.51 -19.43 -6.06
N LEU A 298 -1.27 -19.41 -4.76
CA LEU A 298 -2.04 -20.12 -3.74
C LEU A 298 -2.97 -19.12 -3.04
N ASP A 299 -4.01 -18.72 -3.76
CA ASP A 299 -4.97 -17.69 -3.36
C ASP A 299 -6.10 -18.23 -2.46
N SER A 300 -6.34 -19.54 -2.50
CA SER A 300 -7.35 -20.24 -1.71
C SER A 300 -6.86 -21.58 -1.17
N VAL A 301 -7.60 -22.15 -0.21
CA VAL A 301 -7.34 -23.50 0.32
C VAL A 301 -7.57 -24.54 -0.77
N ASP A 302 -8.65 -24.41 -1.57
CA ASP A 302 -8.95 -25.29 -2.69
C ASP A 302 -7.83 -25.34 -3.73
N THR A 303 -7.26 -24.19 -4.08
CA THR A 303 -6.16 -24.11 -5.06
C THR A 303 -4.93 -24.91 -4.59
N ALA A 304 -4.63 -24.85 -3.29
CA ALA A 304 -3.53 -25.61 -2.69
C ALA A 304 -3.82 -27.12 -2.66
N ILE A 305 -5.06 -27.52 -2.33
CA ILE A 305 -5.49 -28.93 -2.37
C ILE A 305 -5.42 -29.48 -3.79
N ASP A 306 -5.92 -28.74 -4.78
CA ASP A 306 -5.89 -29.14 -6.19
C ASP A 306 -4.43 -29.31 -6.67
N ALA A 307 -3.51 -28.44 -6.28
CA ALA A 307 -2.09 -28.58 -6.58
C ALA A 307 -1.47 -29.84 -5.93
N LEU A 308 -1.81 -30.13 -4.67
CA LEU A 308 -1.37 -31.34 -3.96
C LEU A 308 -1.87 -32.62 -4.65
N GLN A 309 -3.15 -32.67 -4.99
CA GLN A 309 -3.77 -33.86 -5.58
C GLN A 309 -3.28 -34.11 -7.01
N THR A 310 -2.94 -33.06 -7.75
CA THR A 310 -2.36 -33.18 -9.09
C THR A 310 -0.85 -33.43 -9.08
N GLY A 311 -0.19 -33.25 -7.93
CA GLY A 311 1.27 -33.38 -7.83
C GLY A 311 2.01 -32.25 -8.55
N THR A 312 1.40 -31.07 -8.70
CA THR A 312 2.01 -29.96 -9.46
C THR A 312 2.68 -28.95 -8.53
N GLY A 313 3.90 -28.57 -8.87
CA GLY A 313 4.70 -27.66 -8.06
C GLY A 313 5.63 -26.76 -8.85
N ARG A 314 6.39 -25.96 -8.11
CA ARG A 314 7.41 -25.03 -8.61
C ARG A 314 8.65 -25.10 -7.72
N ALA A 315 9.82 -25.03 -8.34
CA ALA A 315 11.06 -24.75 -7.64
C ALA A 315 11.17 -23.23 -7.47
N VAL A 316 11.25 -22.75 -6.23
CA VAL A 316 11.30 -21.32 -5.93
C VAL A 316 12.65 -20.97 -5.32
N ASP A 317 13.16 -19.80 -5.70
CA ASP A 317 14.35 -19.24 -5.08
C ASP A 317 14.03 -18.80 -3.67
N ILE A 318 14.96 -19.12 -2.77
CA ILE A 318 14.97 -18.68 -1.37
C ILE A 318 16.28 -17.96 -1.08
N ALA A 319 16.32 -17.23 0.03
CA ALA A 319 17.59 -16.81 0.61
C ALA A 319 17.83 -17.56 1.92
N GLU A 320 19.06 -17.99 2.15
CA GLU A 320 19.52 -18.48 3.44
C GLU A 320 20.19 -17.33 4.19
N LEU A 321 19.65 -17.00 5.36
CA LEU A 321 20.24 -16.07 6.31
C LEU A 321 21.05 -16.86 7.35
N ARG A 322 22.35 -16.62 7.39
CA ARG A 322 23.29 -17.23 8.34
C ARG A 322 23.83 -16.19 9.30
N PHE A 323 23.73 -16.49 10.59
CA PHE A 323 24.37 -15.75 11.66
C PHE A 323 25.73 -16.35 12.00
N ALA A 324 26.44 -15.75 12.97
CA ALA A 324 27.73 -16.28 13.43
C ALA A 324 27.63 -17.69 14.03
N THR A 325 26.50 -18.00 14.66
CA THR A 325 26.20 -19.30 15.28
C THR A 325 24.75 -19.69 15.02
N GLY A 326 24.47 -21.00 15.00
CA GLY A 326 23.13 -21.54 14.78
C GLY A 326 22.89 -21.94 13.32
N ASP A 327 21.73 -22.55 13.09
CA ASP A 327 21.34 -23.02 11.76
C ASP A 327 20.90 -21.86 10.85
N PRO A 328 21.10 -21.98 9.52
CA PRO A 328 20.56 -21.03 8.56
C PRO A 328 19.04 -20.94 8.64
N VAL A 329 18.52 -19.72 8.55
CA VAL A 329 17.08 -19.44 8.46
C VAL A 329 16.71 -19.16 7.01
N VAL A 330 15.61 -19.74 6.55
CA VAL A 330 15.09 -19.49 5.19
C VAL A 330 14.29 -18.20 5.18
N VAL A 331 14.61 -17.34 4.22
CA VAL A 331 13.87 -16.12 3.89
C VAL A 331 13.20 -16.33 2.52
N LEU A 332 11.89 -16.16 2.48
CA LEU A 332 11.05 -16.38 1.31
C LEU A 332 10.82 -15.09 0.52
N ASN A 333 10.55 -13.97 1.18
CA ASN A 333 10.22 -12.71 0.53
C ASN A 333 11.32 -11.68 0.74
N THR A 334 11.49 -11.23 1.98
CA THR A 334 12.30 -10.04 2.24
C THR A 334 12.98 -10.12 3.58
N LEU A 335 14.23 -9.68 3.62
CA LEU A 335 15.00 -9.37 4.81
C LEU A 335 15.24 -7.86 4.86
N SER A 336 15.21 -7.30 6.06
CA SER A 336 15.59 -5.92 6.32
C SER A 336 16.45 -5.81 7.56
N VAL A 337 17.44 -4.92 7.52
CA VAL A 337 18.41 -4.68 8.58
C VAL A 337 18.45 -3.18 8.87
N GLY A 338 18.53 -2.81 10.15
CA GLY A 338 18.61 -1.41 10.60
C GLY A 338 17.30 -0.82 11.11
N ILE A 339 16.98 0.41 10.73
CA ILE A 339 15.87 1.16 11.37
C ILE A 339 14.46 0.67 10.97
N TYR A 340 14.34 -0.24 10.01
CA TYR A 340 13.06 -0.71 9.50
C TYR A 340 12.26 -1.54 10.53
N PRO A 341 12.84 -2.54 11.22
CA PRO A 341 12.22 -3.20 12.37
C PRO A 341 11.58 -2.22 13.37
N SER A 342 12.37 -1.27 13.88
CA SER A 342 11.87 -0.27 14.84
C SER A 342 10.78 0.65 14.25
N PHE A 343 10.83 0.91 12.94
CA PHE A 343 9.79 1.66 12.23
C PHE A 343 8.47 0.89 12.16
N VAL A 344 8.50 -0.40 11.84
CA VAL A 344 7.29 -1.23 11.76
C VAL A 344 6.63 -1.32 13.14
N GLU A 345 7.42 -1.60 14.18
CA GLU A 345 6.94 -1.66 15.57
C GLU A 345 6.28 -0.34 16.01
N GLU A 346 6.96 0.80 15.81
CA GLU A 346 6.43 2.11 16.18
C GLU A 346 5.18 2.45 15.34
N ARG A 347 5.10 2.05 14.07
CA ARG A 347 3.90 2.25 13.22
C ARG A 347 2.70 1.50 13.78
N GLU A 348 2.84 0.22 14.09
CA GLU A 348 1.74 -0.63 14.55
C GLU A 348 1.12 -0.14 15.86
N LYS A 349 1.94 0.40 16.76
CA LYS A 349 1.50 1.04 18.00
C LYS A 349 0.51 2.17 17.79
N TYR A 350 0.65 2.94 16.71
CA TYR A 350 -0.22 4.09 16.40
C TYR A 350 -1.27 3.81 15.33
N GLU A 351 -1.11 2.75 14.54
CA GLU A 351 -1.99 2.41 13.42
C GLU A 351 -3.45 2.31 13.85
N LYS A 352 -3.73 1.69 15.00
CA LYS A 352 -5.09 1.55 15.56
C LYS A 352 -5.74 2.88 15.98
N ARG A 353 -4.95 3.90 16.32
CA ARG A 353 -5.47 5.19 16.86
C ARG A 353 -5.64 6.27 15.81
N ILE A 354 -4.69 6.37 14.88
CA ILE A 354 -4.61 7.50 13.93
C ILE A 354 -4.64 7.04 12.46
N GLY A 355 -4.77 5.73 12.22
CA GLY A 355 -4.78 5.15 10.88
C GLY A 355 -3.39 5.01 10.27
N LYS A 356 -3.26 4.02 9.37
CA LYS A 356 -1.99 3.60 8.76
C LYS A 356 -1.11 4.72 8.17
N PRO A 357 -1.62 5.70 7.38
CA PRO A 357 -0.76 6.72 6.78
C PRO A 357 -0.19 7.72 7.79
N LEU A 358 -0.97 8.11 8.80
CA LEU A 358 -0.50 9.03 9.85
C LEU A 358 0.42 8.30 10.83
N ALA A 359 0.13 7.04 11.14
CA ALA A 359 0.99 6.19 11.95
C ALA A 359 2.37 5.99 11.33
N ALA A 360 2.44 5.76 10.01
CA ALA A 360 3.71 5.66 9.28
C ALA A 360 4.52 6.96 9.37
N LEU A 361 3.88 8.12 9.20
CA LEU A 361 4.58 9.41 9.31
C LEU A 361 5.12 9.65 10.73
N VAL A 362 4.31 9.40 11.75
CA VAL A 362 4.72 9.56 13.16
C VAL A 362 5.85 8.61 13.53
N ALA A 363 5.75 7.35 13.12
CA ALA A 363 6.78 6.34 13.36
C ALA A 363 8.12 6.74 12.72
N ALA A 364 8.12 7.15 11.45
CA ALA A 364 9.32 7.59 10.76
C ALA A 364 9.99 8.81 11.42
N ILE A 365 9.20 9.77 11.92
CA ILE A 365 9.74 10.95 12.62
C ILE A 365 10.40 10.52 13.92
N ARG A 366 9.78 9.61 14.68
CA ARG A 366 10.31 9.19 15.97
C ARG A 366 11.52 8.30 15.86
N VAL A 367 11.49 7.30 15.00
CA VAL A 367 12.60 6.36 14.84
C VAL A 367 13.85 7.09 14.39
N VAL A 368 13.76 7.96 13.38
CA VAL A 368 14.93 8.71 12.90
C VAL A 368 15.45 9.74 13.92
N ARG A 369 14.59 10.23 14.82
CA ARG A 369 15.02 11.10 15.93
C ARG A 369 15.70 10.34 17.07
N ARG A 370 15.32 9.09 17.30
CA ARG A 370 15.79 8.28 18.43
C ARG A 370 16.97 7.37 18.08
N THR A 371 17.07 6.94 16.83
CA THR A 371 18.07 5.97 16.38
C THR A 371 19.21 6.67 15.63
N SER A 372 20.42 6.17 15.81
CA SER A 372 21.60 6.59 15.06
C SER A 372 21.77 5.74 13.79
N PRO A 373 22.35 6.27 12.71
CA PRO A 373 22.73 5.46 11.56
C PRO A 373 23.69 4.33 11.94
N LEU A 374 23.51 3.17 11.34
CA LEU A 374 24.39 2.02 11.53
C LEU A 374 25.66 2.16 10.69
N ARG A 375 26.80 1.86 11.31
CA ARG A 375 28.08 1.71 10.62
C ARG A 375 28.29 0.24 10.29
N VAL A 376 28.15 -0.10 9.01
CA VAL A 376 28.24 -1.49 8.55
C VAL A 376 29.28 -1.64 7.46
N GLU A 377 29.81 -2.84 7.32
CA GLU A 377 30.56 -3.27 6.15
C GLU A 377 29.63 -4.08 5.25
N ILE A 378 29.46 -3.63 4.01
CA ILE A 378 28.67 -4.31 2.98
C ILE A 378 29.62 -4.62 1.81
N GLU A 379 29.77 -5.89 1.46
CA GLU A 379 30.67 -6.35 0.39
C GLU A 379 32.11 -5.81 0.54
N GLY A 380 32.64 -5.81 1.77
CA GLY A 380 33.99 -5.29 2.09
C GLY A 380 34.10 -3.76 2.17
N GLY A 381 33.06 -3.02 1.78
CA GLY A 381 33.03 -1.56 1.84
C GLY A 381 32.40 -1.05 3.13
N ARG A 382 33.12 -0.22 3.89
CA ARG A 382 32.57 0.45 5.09
C ARG A 382 31.60 1.56 4.67
N ARG A 383 30.36 1.50 5.17
CA ARG A 383 29.27 2.41 4.82
C ARG A 383 28.46 2.79 6.07
N THR A 384 27.93 4.01 6.08
CA THR A 384 27.00 4.47 7.12
C THR A 384 25.60 4.53 6.55
N ILE A 385 24.69 3.73 7.10
CA ILE A 385 23.38 3.47 6.53
C ILE A 385 22.27 3.69 7.56
N TRP A 386 21.07 3.92 7.05
CA TRP A 386 19.84 3.85 7.83
C TRP A 386 19.26 2.43 7.81
N SER A 387 19.26 1.79 6.65
CA SER A 387 18.76 0.42 6.51
C SER A 387 19.30 -0.25 5.25
N VAL A 388 19.34 -1.58 5.29
CA VAL A 388 19.44 -2.44 4.10
C VAL A 388 18.13 -3.19 3.94
N PHE A 389 17.60 -3.22 2.73
CA PHE A 389 16.52 -4.12 2.33
C PHE A 389 17.10 -5.14 1.35
N VAL A 390 16.75 -6.41 1.53
CA VAL A 390 17.14 -7.52 0.66
C VAL A 390 15.88 -8.28 0.28
N GLY A 391 15.48 -8.20 -0.98
CA GLY A 391 14.38 -9.01 -1.54
C GLY A 391 14.93 -10.28 -2.18
N VAL A 392 14.22 -11.40 -2.02
CA VAL A 392 14.49 -12.61 -2.81
C VAL A 392 13.82 -12.44 -4.17
N GLY A 393 14.59 -12.40 -5.25
CA GLY A 393 14.12 -12.00 -6.58
C GLY A 393 14.02 -10.48 -6.76
N ARG A 394 13.62 -10.03 -7.95
CA ARG A 394 13.55 -8.59 -8.27
C ARG A 394 12.23 -7.99 -7.78
N TYR A 395 12.33 -6.88 -7.07
CA TYR A 395 11.19 -6.15 -6.55
C TYR A 395 10.89 -4.88 -7.35
N TYR A 396 9.62 -4.51 -7.45
CA TYR A 396 9.19 -3.29 -8.14
C TYR A 396 8.21 -2.46 -7.30
N PRO A 397 8.23 -1.11 -7.43
CA PRO A 397 9.27 -0.29 -8.09
C PRO A 397 10.61 -0.29 -7.31
N VAL A 398 11.69 0.22 -7.93
CA VAL A 398 13.02 0.39 -7.31
C VAL A 398 12.96 1.57 -6.32
N THR A 399 12.77 1.26 -5.06
CA THR A 399 12.47 2.16 -3.95
C THR A 399 12.97 1.61 -2.61
N ALA A 400 13.10 2.45 -1.57
CA ALA A 400 13.55 2.00 -0.25
C ALA A 400 12.64 0.95 0.43
N ALA A 401 11.37 0.85 0.03
CA ALA A 401 10.43 -0.16 0.51
C ALA A 401 9.55 -0.60 -0.68
N PRO A 402 9.95 -1.63 -1.44
CA PRO A 402 9.16 -2.12 -2.56
C PRO A 402 7.88 -2.82 -2.11
N ILE A 403 6.98 -3.03 -3.06
CA ILE A 403 5.63 -3.54 -2.79
C ILE A 403 5.39 -4.90 -3.46
N GLU A 404 6.07 -5.20 -4.58
CA GLU A 404 5.67 -6.33 -5.43
C GLU A 404 6.90 -7.10 -5.96
N ARG A 405 6.93 -8.40 -5.69
CA ARG A 405 7.79 -9.41 -6.34
C ARG A 405 7.01 -9.99 -7.52
N ARG A 406 7.60 -10.03 -8.71
CA ARG A 406 6.92 -10.53 -9.92
C ARG A 406 7.18 -12.01 -10.19
N ARG A 407 8.38 -12.49 -9.88
CA ARG A 407 8.83 -13.86 -10.14
C ARG A 407 9.48 -14.46 -8.91
N LEU A 408 9.38 -15.78 -8.78
CA LEU A 408 9.93 -16.57 -7.68
C LEU A 408 11.27 -17.23 -8.03
N ASP A 409 11.73 -17.16 -9.29
CA ASP A 409 12.89 -17.88 -9.85
C ASP A 409 13.88 -16.96 -10.60
N ASP A 410 14.01 -15.71 -10.15
CA ASP A 410 14.81 -14.67 -10.82
C ASP A 410 16.34 -14.83 -10.69
N GLY A 411 16.80 -15.75 -9.84
CA GLY A 411 18.22 -16.07 -9.64
C GLY A 411 19.03 -14.96 -8.98
N VAL A 412 18.39 -13.98 -8.33
CA VAL A 412 19.08 -12.84 -7.70
C VAL A 412 18.43 -12.40 -6.38
N LEU A 413 19.21 -11.75 -5.52
CA LEU A 413 18.76 -10.89 -4.42
C LEU A 413 18.71 -9.45 -4.90
N ASP A 414 17.63 -8.73 -4.59
CA ASP A 414 17.49 -7.28 -4.81
C ASP A 414 17.92 -6.53 -3.54
N VAL A 415 19.13 -5.95 -3.57
CA VAL A 415 19.74 -5.28 -2.42
C VAL A 415 19.56 -3.78 -2.57
N ARG A 416 19.00 -3.15 -1.53
CA ARG A 416 18.70 -1.72 -1.49
C ARG A 416 19.25 -1.11 -0.22
N VAL A 417 20.20 -0.20 -0.38
CA VAL A 417 20.91 0.42 0.73
C VAL A 417 20.48 1.87 0.84
N LEU A 418 19.90 2.23 1.98
CA LEU A 418 19.53 3.60 2.30
C LEU A 418 20.66 4.26 3.09
N PHE A 419 21.44 5.13 2.46
CA PHE A 419 22.61 5.75 3.09
C PHE A 419 22.24 6.91 4.02
N ALA A 420 23.07 7.11 5.05
CA ALA A 420 22.95 8.25 5.96
C ALA A 420 23.79 9.44 5.43
N GLY A 421 23.15 10.40 4.76
CA GLY A 421 23.82 11.61 4.25
C GLY A 421 24.17 12.67 5.31
N GLY A 422 25.10 13.58 4.99
CA GLY A 422 25.80 14.49 5.92
C GLY A 422 25.04 15.68 6.56
N LYS A 423 23.74 15.91 6.33
CA LYS A 423 22.88 16.87 7.10
C LYS A 423 21.41 16.38 7.18
N PRO A 424 20.67 16.66 8.28
CA PRO A 424 20.27 15.60 9.22
C PRO A 424 18.80 15.15 9.13
N ARG A 425 18.57 13.87 9.42
CA ARG A 425 17.35 13.21 9.96
C ARG A 425 16.02 13.35 9.18
N THR A 426 15.65 14.55 8.76
CA THR A 426 14.42 14.83 8.01
C THR A 426 14.28 14.02 6.71
N ARG A 427 15.38 13.75 6.01
CA ARG A 427 15.39 13.00 4.74
C ARG A 427 15.13 11.50 4.93
N GLY A 428 15.77 10.88 5.92
CA GLY A 428 15.52 9.47 6.28
C GLY A 428 14.07 9.26 6.73
N THR A 429 13.52 10.22 7.47
CA THR A 429 12.10 10.23 7.85
C THR A 429 11.18 10.25 6.64
N VAL A 430 11.46 11.07 5.63
CA VAL A 430 10.66 11.16 4.40
C VAL A 430 10.76 9.86 3.59
N ALA A 431 11.95 9.28 3.47
CA ALA A 431 12.16 8.01 2.75
C ALA A 431 11.42 6.83 3.41
N LEU A 432 11.49 6.72 4.74
CA LEU A 432 10.78 5.71 5.53
C LEU A 432 9.26 5.92 5.54
N ALA A 433 8.80 7.16 5.75
CA ALA A 433 7.38 7.48 5.86
C ALA A 433 6.62 7.30 4.54
N LEU A 434 7.29 7.59 3.42
CA LEU A 434 6.62 7.70 2.12
C LEU A 434 6.86 6.52 1.18
N GLY A 435 7.59 5.49 1.62
CA GLY A 435 7.71 4.20 0.92
C GLY A 435 7.92 4.39 -0.58
N GLY A 436 9.07 4.96 -0.98
CA GLY A 436 9.50 4.92 -2.38
C GLY A 436 8.81 5.78 -3.43
N ARG A 437 7.63 6.32 -3.20
CA ARG A 437 6.84 6.93 -4.29
C ARG A 437 7.15 8.41 -4.56
N VAL A 438 8.41 8.83 -4.47
CA VAL A 438 8.70 10.27 -4.35
C VAL A 438 9.95 10.79 -5.09
N ASP A 439 10.42 10.12 -6.15
CA ASP A 439 11.46 10.76 -6.99
C ASP A 439 10.94 12.06 -7.65
N ALA A 440 9.64 12.12 -7.97
CA ALA A 440 9.05 13.28 -8.66
C ALA A 440 8.74 14.50 -7.76
N LEU A 441 8.55 14.32 -6.45
CA LEU A 441 8.26 15.43 -5.51
C LEU A 441 9.56 15.96 -4.87
N VAL A 442 10.51 15.06 -4.57
CA VAL A 442 11.84 15.41 -4.05
C VAL A 442 12.64 16.20 -5.08
N ALA A 443 12.53 15.85 -6.37
CA ALA A 443 13.16 16.59 -7.46
C ALA A 443 12.69 18.07 -7.59
N ARG A 444 11.52 18.43 -7.05
CA ARG A 444 10.93 19.78 -7.16
C ARG A 444 11.11 20.67 -5.93
N LEU A 445 11.72 20.16 -4.85
CA LEU A 445 11.92 20.91 -3.61
C LEU A 445 13.43 21.16 -3.40
N PRO A 446 13.94 22.38 -3.64
CA PRO A 446 15.38 22.65 -3.68
C PRO A 446 16.14 22.37 -2.37
N PHE A 447 15.46 22.37 -1.21
CA PHE A 447 16.05 21.97 0.07
C PHE A 447 16.09 20.43 0.29
N LEU A 448 15.35 19.68 -0.53
CA LEU A 448 15.40 18.20 -0.62
C LEU A 448 16.22 17.71 -1.82
N GLN A 449 16.72 18.60 -2.68
CA GLN A 449 17.64 18.27 -3.75
C GLN A 449 19.02 17.88 -3.18
N GLY A 450 19.68 16.93 -3.86
CA GLY A 450 20.85 16.17 -3.39
C GLY A 450 20.48 14.73 -3.08
N PRO A 451 21.22 13.73 -3.57
CA PRO A 451 20.73 12.35 -3.60
C PRO A 451 20.44 11.83 -2.19
N PRO A 452 19.24 11.29 -1.87
CA PRO A 452 19.22 10.07 -1.09
C PRO A 452 19.90 9.06 -2.00
N VAL A 453 21.16 8.71 -1.72
CA VAL A 453 21.78 7.62 -2.47
C VAL A 453 21.05 6.38 -1.99
N LEU A 454 19.91 6.06 -2.59
CA LEU A 454 19.39 4.71 -2.57
C LEU A 454 20.27 4.00 -3.58
N ASP A 455 21.20 3.21 -3.10
CA ASP A 455 21.93 2.31 -4.00
C ASP A 455 21.08 1.05 -4.14
N ALA A 456 20.83 0.65 -5.37
CA ALA A 456 20.02 -0.51 -5.69
C ALA A 456 20.78 -1.37 -6.69
N PHE A 457 21.11 -2.58 -6.29
CA PHE A 457 21.85 -3.52 -7.09
C PHE A 457 21.37 -4.94 -6.84
N THR A 458 21.65 -5.83 -7.78
CA THR A 458 21.37 -7.26 -7.63
C THR A 458 22.63 -8.00 -7.24
N SER A 459 22.52 -9.00 -6.36
CA SER A 459 23.62 -9.88 -5.99
C SER A 459 23.12 -11.31 -5.76
N THR A 460 23.99 -12.31 -5.79
CA THR A 460 23.67 -13.69 -5.36
C THR A 460 23.96 -13.93 -3.88
N GLY A 461 24.68 -13.02 -3.25
CA GLY A 461 24.98 -13.05 -1.82
C GLY A 461 25.21 -11.66 -1.27
N LEU A 462 25.07 -11.50 0.04
CA LEU A 462 25.32 -10.25 0.75
C LEU A 462 25.88 -10.53 2.13
N THR A 463 27.04 -9.96 2.43
CA THR A 463 27.57 -9.95 3.81
C THR A 463 27.40 -8.58 4.44
N ILE A 464 26.76 -8.54 5.61
CA ILE A 464 26.60 -7.35 6.45
C ILE A 464 27.35 -7.58 7.76
N ARG A 465 28.35 -6.75 8.05
CA ARG A 465 29.06 -6.76 9.36
C ARG A 465 28.80 -5.47 10.12
N SER A 466 28.52 -5.56 11.42
CA SER A 466 28.34 -4.42 12.32
C SER A 466 29.22 -4.58 13.56
N ARG A 467 30.00 -3.55 13.92
CA ARG A 467 30.92 -3.58 15.08
C ARG A 467 30.40 -2.84 16.30
N ASP A 468 29.73 -1.72 16.09
CA ASP A 468 29.41 -0.76 17.17
C ASP A 468 28.01 -0.95 17.76
N ASP A 469 27.04 -1.35 16.93
CA ASP A 469 25.62 -1.48 17.30
C ASP A 469 25.05 -2.80 16.78
N ASP A 470 24.12 -3.42 17.52
CA ASP A 470 23.35 -4.54 17.00
C ASP A 470 22.50 -4.04 15.83
N PRO A 471 22.69 -4.59 14.62
CA PRO A 471 21.98 -4.07 13.46
C PRO A 471 20.48 -4.43 13.48
N GLY A 472 20.07 -5.40 14.30
CA GLY A 472 18.75 -6.01 14.28
C GLY A 472 18.39 -6.60 12.92
N TYR A 473 17.32 -7.38 12.84
CA TYR A 473 16.85 -7.88 11.55
C TYR A 473 15.35 -8.16 11.57
N ALA A 474 14.73 -8.05 10.41
CA ALA A 474 13.37 -8.54 10.21
C ALA A 474 13.29 -9.28 8.89
N HIS A 475 12.72 -10.48 8.90
CA HIS A 475 12.44 -11.26 7.71
C HIS A 475 10.97 -11.68 7.64
N ASP A 476 10.37 -11.73 6.46
CA ASP A 476 9.04 -12.33 6.21
C ASP A 476 7.91 -11.91 7.18
N GLY A 477 8.00 -10.72 7.76
CA GLY A 477 7.02 -10.16 8.71
C GLY A 477 7.34 -10.39 10.19
N GLU A 478 8.39 -11.15 10.51
CA GLU A 478 8.93 -11.28 11.86
C GLU A 478 10.09 -10.32 12.05
N ALA A 479 10.06 -9.55 13.15
CA ALA A 479 11.08 -8.57 13.47
C ALA A 479 11.74 -8.93 14.80
N SER A 480 13.07 -8.96 14.80
CA SER A 480 13.90 -9.05 15.99
C SER A 480 14.76 -7.79 16.10
N THR A 481 14.77 -7.20 17.29
CA THR A 481 15.68 -6.09 17.61
C THR A 481 17.10 -6.55 17.87
N GLU A 482 17.31 -7.85 18.07
CA GLU A 482 18.62 -8.44 18.34
C GLU A 482 19.02 -9.41 17.23
N THR A 483 20.28 -9.34 16.81
CA THR A 483 20.88 -10.29 15.88
C THR A 483 21.37 -11.51 16.67
N PRO A 484 20.88 -12.72 16.36
CA PRO A 484 21.29 -13.96 16.99
C PRO A 484 22.79 -14.24 16.85
N GLY A 485 23.33 -14.90 17.86
CA GLY A 485 24.72 -15.33 17.90
C GLY A 485 25.70 -14.29 18.44
N GLY A 486 26.91 -14.78 18.73
CA GLY A 486 28.02 -13.97 19.21
C GLY A 486 28.62 -13.06 18.15
N THR A 487 29.67 -12.35 18.54
CA THR A 487 30.52 -11.62 17.59
C THR A 487 31.51 -12.57 16.91
N ASP A 488 31.92 -12.25 15.69
CA ASP A 488 33.03 -12.92 15.02
C ASP A 488 34.37 -12.64 15.74
N ASP A 489 35.46 -13.26 15.28
CA ASP A 489 36.80 -13.12 15.89
C ASP A 489 37.27 -11.66 16.00
N ASP A 490 36.71 -10.75 15.18
CA ASP A 490 37.01 -9.31 15.20
C ASP A 490 36.05 -8.49 16.10
N GLY A 491 35.17 -9.15 16.85
CA GLY A 491 34.17 -8.49 17.68
C GLY A 491 32.96 -7.93 16.90
N ALA A 492 32.74 -8.34 15.65
CA ALA A 492 31.63 -7.85 14.83
C ALA A 492 30.46 -8.84 14.74
N LYS A 493 29.22 -8.37 14.81
CA LYS A 493 28.07 -9.18 14.40
C LYS A 493 28.06 -9.32 12.88
N ARG A 494 27.85 -10.55 12.38
CA ARG A 494 27.88 -10.87 10.95
C ARG A 494 26.58 -11.54 10.52
N LEU A 495 25.99 -11.02 9.46
CA LEU A 495 24.83 -11.60 8.77
C LEU A 495 25.24 -11.89 7.33
N ASN A 496 25.16 -13.15 6.94
CA ASN A 496 25.41 -13.58 5.57
C ASN A 496 24.09 -14.02 4.94
N VAL A 497 23.73 -13.40 3.82
CA VAL A 497 22.56 -13.75 3.04
C VAL A 497 23.04 -14.38 1.76
N THR A 498 22.60 -15.59 1.45
CA THR A 498 22.98 -16.28 0.20
C THR A 498 21.73 -16.72 -0.52
N LEU A 499 21.63 -16.42 -1.81
CA LEU A 499 20.57 -16.94 -2.65
C LEU A 499 20.77 -18.43 -2.89
N VAL A 500 19.70 -19.20 -2.79
CA VAL A 500 19.66 -20.60 -3.21
C VAL A 500 18.62 -20.73 -4.32
N PRO A 501 19.06 -20.73 -5.60
CA PRO A 501 18.15 -20.89 -6.74
C PRO A 501 17.38 -22.21 -6.66
N GLY A 502 16.06 -22.16 -6.83
CA GLY A 502 15.20 -23.34 -6.71
C GLY A 502 15.33 -24.09 -5.37
N GLY A 503 15.76 -23.41 -4.31
CA GLY A 503 16.09 -24.03 -3.02
C GLY A 503 14.90 -24.65 -2.30
N LEU A 504 13.67 -24.31 -2.68
CA LEU A 504 12.46 -24.86 -2.09
C LEU A 504 11.49 -25.37 -3.16
N ARG A 505 10.92 -26.55 -2.92
CA ARG A 505 9.88 -27.14 -3.76
C ARG A 505 8.51 -26.83 -3.15
N VAL A 506 7.65 -26.14 -3.89
CA VAL A 506 6.36 -25.67 -3.38
C VAL A 506 5.23 -26.13 -4.30
N TYR A 507 4.16 -26.69 -3.73
CA TYR A 507 2.95 -27.01 -4.49
C TYR A 507 2.33 -25.73 -5.06
N SER A 508 2.00 -25.72 -6.35
CA SER A 508 1.47 -24.55 -7.04
C SER A 508 0.79 -24.97 -8.34
N PRO A 509 -0.36 -24.37 -8.69
CA PRO A 509 -1.09 -24.74 -9.90
C PRO A 509 -0.31 -24.40 -11.19
N VAL A 510 -0.57 -25.18 -12.24
CA VAL A 510 0.01 -24.98 -13.58
C VAL A 510 -0.56 -23.74 -14.26
N THR A 511 -1.83 -23.40 -14.01
CA THR A 511 -2.54 -22.28 -14.67
C THR A 511 -3.23 -21.41 -13.61
N PRO A 512 -3.19 -20.06 -13.71
CA PRO A 512 -4.07 -19.20 -12.91
C PRO A 512 -5.54 -19.49 -13.31
N ARG A 513 -6.40 -19.80 -12.34
CA ARG A 513 -7.85 -19.95 -12.56
C ARG A 513 -8.55 -18.59 -12.58
#